data_AF-A0A1Y4RMY7-F1
#
_entry.id   AF-A0A1Y4RMY7-F1
#
_cell.length_a   1.000
_cell.length_b   1.000
_cell.length_c   1.000
_cell.angle_alpha   90.00
_cell.angle_beta   90.00
_cell.angle_gamma   90.00
#
_symmetry.space_group_name_H-M   'P 1'
#
loop_
_entity.id
_entity.type
_entity.pdbx_description
1 polymer ?
#
loop_
_entity_poly.entity_id
_entity_poly.type
_entity_poly.pdbx_seq_one_letter_code
_entity_poly.pdbx_strand_id
1 'polypeptide(L)'
;MLGAGGELPLGTLLPEGRELRLERRLDGPRLEAQGFWPPSGALVRRTFTFGAQKKHPAQGPRGFARVRPDQVLGDPVLRVSGGTGELWTKRAGEETFLLVPFHPGKPLLLAPAFCLMRVVEREGARWAALRLDERGWPVLPPPTAEELF
;
A
#
# COMPACT_ATOMS: atom_id res chain seq x y z
N MET A 1 10.73 12.40 -19.47
CA MET A 1 10.92 13.71 -20.14
C MET A 1 9.57 14.27 -20.52
N LEU A 2 9.40 15.58 -20.52
CA LEU A 2 8.18 16.28 -20.91
C LEU A 2 8.40 17.00 -22.25
N GLY A 3 7.37 17.01 -23.10
CA GLY A 3 7.31 17.78 -24.34
C GLY A 3 5.86 18.00 -24.77
N ALA A 4 5.63 18.57 -25.95
CA ALA A 4 4.28 18.81 -26.47
C ALA A 4 3.47 17.50 -26.66
N GLY A 5 4.14 16.39 -26.93
CA GLY A 5 3.59 15.04 -27.03
C GLY A 5 3.32 14.35 -25.67
N GLY A 6 3.53 15.05 -24.54
CA GLY A 6 3.28 14.52 -23.20
C GLY A 6 4.54 13.97 -22.52
N GLU A 7 4.44 12.79 -21.91
CA GLU A 7 5.51 12.16 -21.12
C GLU A 7 6.23 11.04 -21.92
N LEU A 8 7.56 11.14 -22.05
CA LEU A 8 8.42 10.07 -22.60
C LEU A 8 9.21 9.38 -21.47
N PRO A 9 9.00 8.06 -21.21
CA PRO A 9 9.80 7.32 -20.24
C PRO A 9 11.24 7.13 -20.74
N LEU A 10 12.22 7.58 -19.95
CA LEU A 10 13.65 7.49 -20.29
C LEU A 10 14.39 6.31 -19.63
N GLY A 11 13.77 5.69 -18.62
CA GLY A 11 14.35 4.56 -17.88
C GLY A 11 14.37 4.80 -16.37
N THR A 12 15.09 3.94 -15.67
CA THR A 12 15.27 3.97 -14.21
C THR A 12 16.56 4.69 -13.86
N LEU A 13 16.53 5.57 -12.85
CA LEU A 13 17.74 6.18 -12.32
C LEU A 13 18.61 5.12 -11.62
N LEU A 14 19.92 5.16 -11.86
CA LEU A 14 20.89 4.28 -11.22
C LEU A 14 21.64 5.04 -10.12
N PRO A 15 22.04 4.36 -9.03
CA PRO A 15 22.88 4.98 -8.00
C PRO A 15 24.29 5.21 -8.54
N GLU A 16 24.74 6.48 -8.52
CA GLU A 16 26.10 6.89 -8.82
C GLU A 16 26.62 7.75 -7.65
N GLY A 17 27.47 7.15 -6.82
CA GLY A 17 27.96 7.80 -5.60
C GLY A 17 26.83 8.10 -4.61
N ARG A 18 26.55 9.39 -4.36
CA ARG A 18 25.48 9.86 -3.45
C ARG A 18 24.22 10.33 -4.19
N GLU A 19 24.16 10.16 -5.50
CA GLU A 19 23.07 10.67 -6.33
C GLU A 19 22.45 9.57 -7.20
N LEU A 20 21.24 9.83 -7.69
CA LEU A 20 20.54 8.98 -8.65
C LEU A 20 20.65 9.61 -10.03
N ARG A 21 21.32 8.93 -10.98
CA ARG A 21 21.64 9.47 -12.29
C ARG A 21 21.09 8.61 -13.42
N LEU A 22 20.71 9.28 -14.51
CA LEU A 22 20.37 8.65 -15.78
C LEU A 22 20.98 9.50 -16.89
N GLU A 23 21.90 8.91 -17.65
CA GLU A 23 22.49 9.53 -18.83
C GLU A 23 22.03 8.79 -20.08
N ARG A 24 21.44 9.53 -21.03
CA ARG A 24 20.98 8.99 -22.31
C ARG A 24 21.27 9.99 -23.42
N ARG A 25 21.74 9.49 -24.56
CA ARG A 25 21.82 10.24 -25.82
C ARG A 25 20.61 9.88 -26.66
N LEU A 26 19.90 10.89 -27.14
CA LEU A 26 18.69 10.76 -27.93
C LEU A 26 18.86 11.50 -29.25
N ASP A 27 18.20 11.01 -30.29
CA ASP A 27 18.21 11.62 -31.62
C ASP A 27 17.19 12.76 -31.69
N GLY A 28 17.66 13.97 -31.99
CA GLY A 28 16.84 15.19 -32.02
C GLY A 28 15.69 15.13 -33.03
N PRO A 29 15.96 14.87 -34.33
CA PRO A 29 14.92 14.70 -35.34
C PRO A 29 13.84 13.67 -34.97
N ARG A 30 14.25 12.55 -34.34
CA ARG A 30 13.30 11.54 -33.87
C ARG A 30 12.43 12.04 -32.71
N LEU A 31 12.99 12.84 -31.79
CA LEU A 31 12.21 13.45 -30.71
C LEU A 31 11.22 14.49 -31.23
N GLU A 32 11.61 15.28 -32.24
CA GLU A 32 10.74 16.26 -32.89
C GLU A 32 9.57 15.58 -33.61
N ALA A 33 9.84 14.53 -34.40
CA ALA A 33 8.79 13.74 -35.04
C ALA A 33 7.80 13.09 -34.05
N GLN A 34 8.22 12.88 -32.80
CA GLN A 34 7.39 12.31 -31.73
C GLN A 34 6.77 13.39 -30.81
N GLY A 35 6.99 14.68 -31.10
CA GLY A 35 6.46 15.79 -30.30
C GLY A 35 7.16 16.02 -28.96
N PHE A 36 8.34 15.44 -28.75
CA PHE A 36 9.11 15.55 -27.51
C PHE A 36 10.26 16.56 -27.58
N TRP A 37 10.45 17.23 -28.72
CA TRP A 37 11.41 18.31 -28.91
C TRP A 37 10.70 19.67 -29.14
N PRO A 38 11.16 20.78 -28.53
CA PRO A 38 12.18 20.82 -27.47
C PRO A 38 11.61 20.27 -26.14
N PRO A 39 12.44 19.64 -25.28
CA PRO A 39 12.00 19.20 -23.96
C PRO A 39 11.53 20.38 -23.11
N SER A 40 10.36 20.24 -22.48
CA SER A 40 9.80 21.23 -21.56
C SER A 40 10.12 20.93 -20.09
N GLY A 41 10.68 19.75 -19.80
CA GLY A 41 11.09 19.37 -18.45
C GLY A 41 11.33 17.88 -18.27
N ALA A 42 11.50 17.48 -17.01
CA ALA A 42 11.68 16.08 -16.63
C ALA A 42 10.88 15.78 -15.35
N LEU A 43 10.40 14.54 -15.25
CA LEU A 43 9.76 14.00 -14.05
C LEU A 43 10.51 12.75 -13.62
N VAL A 44 10.74 12.63 -12.31
CA VAL A 44 11.22 11.41 -11.66
C VAL A 44 10.07 10.84 -10.86
N ARG A 45 9.57 9.66 -11.24
CA ARG A 45 8.56 8.93 -10.49
C ARG A 45 9.18 7.67 -9.89
N ARG A 46 8.92 7.45 -8.61
CA ARG A 46 9.23 6.17 -7.97
C ARG A 46 8.20 5.14 -8.43
N THR A 47 8.62 4.22 -9.29
CA THR A 47 7.78 3.11 -9.75
C THR A 47 8.16 1.84 -9.03
N PHE A 48 7.16 1.09 -8.58
CA PHE A 48 7.35 -0.23 -8.00
C PHE A 48 6.75 -1.23 -8.99
N THR A 49 7.60 -2.09 -9.57
CA THR A 49 7.12 -3.25 -10.34
C THR A 49 6.70 -4.32 -9.34
N PHE A 50 5.45 -4.24 -8.87
CA PHE A 50 4.84 -5.33 -8.13
C PHE A 50 4.56 -6.45 -9.13
N GLY A 51 5.35 -7.53 -9.09
CA GLY A 51 5.11 -8.71 -9.92
C GLY A 51 3.70 -9.26 -9.73
N ALA A 52 3.20 -10.03 -10.70
CA ALA A 52 1.91 -10.71 -10.65
C ALA A 52 1.87 -11.71 -9.47
N GLN A 53 1.57 -11.18 -8.29
CA GLN A 53 1.48 -11.93 -7.04
C GLN A 53 0.04 -12.35 -6.81
N LYS A 54 -0.14 -13.52 -6.20
CA LYS A 54 -1.45 -14.08 -5.82
C LYS A 54 -2.32 -12.95 -5.27
N LYS A 55 -3.43 -12.67 -5.95
CA LYS A 55 -4.44 -11.76 -5.43
C LYS A 55 -4.83 -12.29 -4.05
N HIS A 56 -4.92 -11.40 -3.06
CA HIS A 56 -5.52 -11.76 -1.78
C HIS A 56 -6.92 -12.34 -2.06
N PRO A 57 -7.38 -13.35 -1.30
CA PRO A 57 -8.68 -13.95 -1.52
C PRO A 57 -9.76 -12.86 -1.56
N ALA A 58 -10.71 -13.00 -2.49
CA ALA A 58 -11.80 -12.04 -2.68
C ALA A 58 -12.73 -11.92 -1.45
N GLN A 59 -12.61 -12.87 -0.53
CA GLN A 59 -13.33 -12.97 0.72
C GLN A 59 -12.35 -12.97 1.88
N GLY A 60 -12.73 -12.31 2.97
CA GLY A 60 -11.95 -12.29 4.20
C GLY A 60 -12.02 -13.61 4.95
N PRO A 61 -11.27 -13.73 6.05
CA PRO A 61 -11.25 -14.93 6.88
C PRO A 61 -12.63 -15.24 7.45
N ARG A 62 -12.92 -16.52 7.68
CA ARG A 62 -14.18 -16.94 8.33
C ARG A 62 -14.37 -16.21 9.67
N GLY A 63 -15.59 -15.73 9.89
CA GLY A 63 -15.96 -15.00 11.11
C GLY A 63 -15.66 -13.50 11.10
N PHE A 64 -15.09 -12.98 10.01
CA PHE A 64 -14.87 -11.54 9.83
C PHE A 64 -15.82 -10.95 8.80
N ALA A 65 -16.32 -9.75 9.08
CA ALA A 65 -17.17 -8.97 8.18
C ALA A 65 -16.37 -7.85 7.52
N ARG A 66 -16.65 -7.57 6.24
CA ARG A 66 -16.02 -6.45 5.51
C ARG A 66 -16.55 -5.12 6.05
N VAL A 67 -15.65 -4.17 6.28
CA VAL A 67 -15.99 -2.81 6.73
C VAL A 67 -15.16 -1.76 6.01
N ARG A 68 -15.64 -0.51 6.03
CA ARG A 68 -14.84 0.64 5.59
C ARG A 68 -14.10 1.28 6.78
N PRO A 69 -12.95 1.95 6.55
CA PRO A 69 -12.21 2.65 7.59
C PRO A 69 -13.05 3.60 8.46
N ASP A 70 -13.97 4.37 7.86
CA ASP A 70 -14.85 5.32 8.53
C ASP A 70 -15.80 4.68 9.55
N GLN A 71 -16.09 3.38 9.41
CA GLN A 71 -17.05 2.67 10.23
C GLN A 71 -16.44 2.06 11.50
N VAL A 72 -15.12 1.89 11.54
CA VAL A 72 -14.44 1.08 12.58
C VAL A 72 -13.25 1.76 13.23
N LEU A 73 -12.52 2.63 12.51
CA LEU A 73 -11.37 3.32 13.06
C LEU A 73 -11.80 4.60 13.76
N GLY A 74 -11.34 4.83 14.98
CA GLY A 74 -11.51 6.08 15.73
C GLY A 74 -10.45 7.11 15.37
N ASP A 75 -9.23 6.66 15.12
CA ASP A 75 -8.07 7.49 14.81
C ASP A 75 -8.18 8.10 13.39
N PRO A 76 -8.17 9.46 13.26
CA PRO A 76 -8.25 10.13 11.97
C PRO A 76 -7.10 9.80 11.01
N VAL A 77 -5.87 9.63 11.52
CA VAL A 77 -4.69 9.28 10.70
C VAL A 77 -4.86 7.88 10.12
N LEU A 78 -5.40 6.95 10.90
CA LEU A 78 -5.67 5.58 10.42
C LEU A 78 -6.83 5.54 9.44
N ARG A 79 -7.88 6.36 9.62
CA ARG A 79 -8.94 6.49 8.61
C ARG A 79 -8.39 6.91 7.25
N VAL A 80 -7.55 7.96 7.24
CA VAL A 80 -6.91 8.45 6.01
C VAL A 80 -5.96 7.41 5.43
N SER A 81 -5.14 6.76 6.27
CA SER A 81 -4.23 5.70 5.83
C SER A 81 -4.94 4.45 5.34
N GLY A 82 -6.16 4.19 5.82
CA GLY A 82 -7.01 3.09 5.37
C GLY A 82 -7.62 3.33 4.00
N GLY A 83 -7.88 4.60 3.65
CA GLY A 83 -8.35 5.00 2.33
C GLY A 83 -9.54 4.18 1.84
N THR A 84 -9.42 3.58 0.65
CA THR A 84 -10.40 2.65 0.08
C THR A 84 -10.00 1.18 0.26
N GLY A 85 -9.09 0.89 1.20
CA GLY A 85 -8.57 -0.44 1.45
C GLY A 85 -9.61 -1.41 1.99
N GLU A 86 -9.32 -2.71 1.86
CA GLU A 86 -10.20 -3.77 2.34
C GLU A 86 -9.89 -4.09 3.80
N LEU A 87 -10.82 -3.76 4.69
CA LEU A 87 -10.73 -4.02 6.12
C LEU A 87 -11.76 -5.09 6.51
N TRP A 88 -11.37 -5.96 7.44
CA TRP A 88 -12.19 -7.06 7.92
C TRP A 88 -12.27 -7.02 9.44
N THR A 89 -13.46 -7.04 10.02
CA THR A 89 -13.66 -6.87 11.46
C THR A 89 -14.36 -8.08 12.08
N LYS A 90 -13.99 -8.39 13.33
CA LYS A 90 -14.68 -9.34 14.21
C LYS A 90 -14.85 -8.68 15.57
N ARG A 91 -16.04 -8.74 16.15
CA ARG A 91 -16.28 -8.30 17.53
C ARG A 91 -16.15 -9.48 18.48
N ALA A 92 -15.52 -9.25 19.64
CA ALA A 92 -15.36 -10.22 20.70
C ALA A 92 -15.57 -9.52 22.05
N GLY A 93 -16.80 -9.55 22.58
CA GLY A 93 -17.15 -8.76 23.76
C GLY A 93 -17.04 -7.26 23.49
N GLU A 94 -16.30 -6.55 24.33
CA GLU A 94 -16.02 -5.10 24.23
C GLU A 94 -14.90 -4.78 23.24
N GLU A 95 -14.18 -5.81 22.75
CA GLU A 95 -13.05 -5.62 21.85
C GLU A 95 -13.44 -5.81 20.38
N THR A 96 -12.77 -5.07 19.51
CA THR A 96 -12.90 -5.22 18.06
C THR A 96 -11.56 -5.60 17.45
N PHE A 97 -11.52 -6.73 16.75
CA PHE A 97 -10.36 -7.14 15.98
C PHE A 97 -10.51 -6.71 14.53
N LEU A 98 -9.43 -6.16 13.97
CA LEU A 98 -9.36 -5.69 12.60
C LEU A 98 -8.24 -6.42 11.86
N LEU A 99 -8.54 -6.96 10.68
CA LEU A 99 -7.59 -7.57 9.77
C LEU A 99 -7.50 -6.75 8.48
N VAL A 100 -6.26 -6.56 8.02
CA VAL A 100 -5.98 -6.04 6.68
C VAL A 100 -5.12 -7.04 5.90
N PRO A 101 -5.29 -7.14 4.57
CA PRO A 101 -4.43 -7.93 3.72
C PRO A 101 -2.95 -7.58 3.92
N PHE A 102 -2.10 -8.57 4.20
CA PHE A 102 -0.66 -8.38 4.29
C PHE A 102 0.07 -9.12 3.18
N HIS A 103 1.03 -8.45 2.55
CA HIS A 103 1.95 -9.07 1.61
C HIS A 103 3.33 -8.39 1.74
N PRO A 104 4.43 -9.13 1.97
CA PRO A 104 5.77 -8.53 2.18
C PRO A 104 6.24 -7.63 1.03
N GLY A 105 5.74 -7.87 -0.18
CA GLY A 105 6.04 -7.08 -1.38
C GLY A 105 5.07 -5.95 -1.69
N LYS A 106 4.09 -5.63 -0.82
CA LYS A 106 3.11 -4.55 -1.06
C LYS A 106 3.14 -3.52 0.07
N PRO A 107 2.74 -2.26 -0.18
CA PRO A 107 2.55 -1.28 0.88
C PRO A 107 1.61 -1.83 1.97
N LEU A 108 2.00 -1.64 3.23
CA LEU A 108 1.19 -2.04 4.38
C LEU A 108 0.01 -1.08 4.51
N LEU A 109 -1.22 -1.62 4.49
CA LEU A 109 -2.41 -0.83 4.80
C LEU A 109 -2.40 -0.47 6.29
N LEU A 110 -2.84 0.75 6.63
CA LEU A 110 -2.76 1.29 8.00
C LEU A 110 -1.31 1.35 8.53
N ALA A 111 -0.34 1.66 7.66
CA ALA A 111 1.08 1.70 7.98
C ALA A 111 1.44 2.44 9.30
N PRO A 112 0.80 3.56 9.70
CA PRO A 112 1.11 4.21 10.97
C PRO A 112 0.92 3.31 12.20
N ALA A 113 0.07 2.28 12.13
CA ALA A 113 -0.19 1.34 13.21
C ALA A 113 0.69 0.08 13.17
N PHE A 114 1.74 0.02 12.34
CA PHE A 114 2.53 -1.21 12.13
C PHE A 114 3.12 -1.82 13.42
N CYS A 115 3.54 -0.98 14.38
CA CYS A 115 4.07 -1.44 15.68
C CYS A 115 3.01 -2.12 16.56
N LEU A 116 1.74 -1.89 16.26
CA LEU A 116 0.59 -2.42 16.99
C LEU A 116 -0.04 -3.62 16.25
N MET A 117 0.56 -4.05 15.14
CA MET A 117 0.05 -5.13 14.33
C MET A 117 0.72 -6.46 14.64
N ARG A 118 -0.06 -7.55 14.53
CA ARG A 118 0.46 -8.91 14.46
C ARG A 118 0.18 -9.50 13.09
N VAL A 119 1.20 -10.02 12.41
CA VAL A 119 0.99 -10.80 11.20
C VAL A 119 0.57 -12.22 11.58
N VAL A 120 -0.55 -12.68 11.03
CA VAL A 120 -1.08 -14.03 11.22
C VAL A 120 -1.38 -14.69 9.87
N GLU A 121 -1.31 -16.01 9.82
CA GLU A 121 -1.68 -16.80 8.64
C GLU A 121 -3.03 -17.48 8.87
N ARG A 122 -3.95 -17.31 7.93
CA ARG A 122 -5.26 -17.95 7.95
C ARG A 122 -5.76 -18.19 6.53
N GLU A 123 -6.30 -19.39 6.29
CA GLU A 123 -6.90 -19.78 5.01
C GLU A 123 -5.95 -19.56 3.81
N GLY A 124 -4.65 -19.79 4.02
CA GLY A 124 -3.61 -19.65 2.99
C GLY A 124 -3.23 -18.20 2.66
N ALA A 125 -3.69 -17.22 3.44
CA ALA A 125 -3.37 -15.80 3.29
C ALA A 125 -2.77 -15.23 4.57
N ARG A 126 -1.94 -14.19 4.41
CA ARG A 126 -1.34 -13.42 5.52
C ARG A 126 -2.15 -12.18 5.80
N TRP A 127 -2.45 -11.95 7.07
CA TRP A 127 -3.23 -10.82 7.54
C TRP A 127 -2.43 -10.06 8.59
N ALA A 128 -2.45 -8.74 8.54
CA ALA A 128 -1.99 -7.91 9.64
C ALA A 128 -3.19 -7.57 10.53
N ALA A 129 -3.08 -7.93 11.80
CA ALA A 129 -4.15 -7.87 12.78
C ALA A 129 -3.92 -6.75 13.79
N LEU A 130 -4.97 -6.00 14.10
CA LEU A 130 -5.03 -4.95 15.13
C LEU A 130 -6.14 -5.29 16.13
N ARG A 131 -5.91 -4.89 17.38
CA ARG A 131 -6.94 -4.81 18.41
C ARG A 131 -7.36 -3.36 18.54
N LEU A 132 -8.66 -3.12 18.56
CA LEU A 132 -9.27 -1.80 18.75
C LEU A 132 -10.12 -1.82 20.02
N ASP A 133 -10.09 -0.72 20.76
CA ASP A 133 -11.04 -0.44 21.83
C ASP A 133 -12.44 -0.10 21.27
N GLU A 134 -13.41 0.15 22.16
CA GLU A 134 -14.79 0.54 21.80
C GLU A 134 -14.87 1.84 20.99
N ARG A 135 -13.85 2.70 21.10
CA ARG A 135 -13.76 3.97 20.38
C ARG A 135 -13.08 3.81 19.02
N GLY A 136 -12.62 2.60 18.67
CA GLY A 136 -11.92 2.30 17.42
C GLY A 136 -10.44 2.69 17.42
N TRP A 137 -9.84 2.89 18.60
CA TRP A 137 -8.41 3.21 18.74
C TRP A 137 -7.59 1.92 18.88
N PRO A 138 -6.44 1.79 18.18
CA PRO A 138 -5.55 0.67 18.39
C PRO A 138 -5.01 0.60 19.82
N VAL A 139 -4.99 -0.60 20.37
CA VAL A 139 -4.51 -0.87 21.72
C VAL A 139 -3.45 -1.96 21.76
N LEU A 140 -2.61 -1.91 22.80
CA LEU A 140 -1.67 -2.97 23.14
C LEU A 140 -2.27 -3.90 24.20
N PRO A 141 -1.90 -5.19 24.20
CA PRO A 141 -1.07 -5.86 23.19
C PRO A 141 -1.84 -6.12 21.89
N PRO A 142 -1.12 -6.32 20.75
CA PRO A 142 -1.76 -6.80 19.53
C PRO A 142 -2.44 -8.15 19.77
N PRO A 143 -3.43 -8.52 18.94
CA PRO A 143 -4.13 -9.79 19.11
C PRO A 143 -3.21 -10.97 18.80
N THR A 144 -3.40 -12.05 19.56
CA THR A 144 -2.80 -13.35 19.30
C THR A 144 -3.62 -14.12 18.25
N ALA A 145 -3.03 -15.17 17.66
CA ALA A 145 -3.76 -16.00 16.69
C ALA A 145 -4.95 -16.74 17.32
N GLU A 146 -4.86 -17.10 18.60
CA GLU A 146 -5.89 -17.80 19.37
C GLU A 146 -7.11 -16.92 19.65
N GLU A 147 -6.93 -15.61 19.85
CA GLU A 147 -8.05 -14.68 20.03
C GLU A 147 -8.81 -14.42 18.71
N LEU A 148 -8.09 -14.50 17.59
CA LEU A 148 -8.64 -14.23 16.26
C LEU A 148 -9.47 -15.39 15.71
N PHE A 149 -9.07 -16.64 15.94
CA PHE A 149 -9.62 -17.83 15.25
C PHE A 149 -9.90 -19.00 16.18
#